data_AF-A0A952SU66-F1
#
_entry.id   AF-A0A952SU66-F1
#
_cell.length_a   1.000
_cell.length_b   1.000
_cell.length_c   1.000
_cell.angle_alpha   90.00
_cell.angle_beta   90.00
_cell.angle_gamma   90.00
#
_symmetry.space_group_name_H-M   'P 1'
#
loop_
_entity.id
_entity.type
_entity.pdbx_description
1 polymer ?
#
loop_
_entity_poly.entity_id
_entity_poly.type
_entity_poly.pdbx_seq_one_letter_code
_entity_poly.pdbx_strand_id
1 'polypeptide(L)'
;FPLGWLDPPSDETLLALIRPPLVRVYLFVFCFLSLFHGAHRFRFTLYDGLQIKHLNELINVLCYGGALVGTVTAAYLLWRVP
;
A
#
# COMPACT_ATOMS: atom_id res chain seq x y z
N PHE A 1 3.93 -7.71 21.06
CA PHE A 1 3.02 -7.59 19.91
C PHE A 1 3.84 -7.74 18.64
N PRO A 2 3.31 -8.39 17.59
CA PRO A 2 2.24 -9.38 17.68
C PRO A 2 2.72 -10.68 18.38
N LEU A 3 4.03 -10.92 18.47
CA LEU A 3 4.63 -12.12 19.05
C LEU A 3 4.73 -12.12 20.59
N GLY A 4 4.00 -11.25 21.29
CA GLY A 4 4.08 -11.12 22.76
C GLY A 4 5.34 -10.44 23.31
N TRP A 5 6.32 -10.05 22.48
CA TRP A 5 7.57 -9.41 22.93
C TRP A 5 7.47 -7.95 23.39
N LEU A 6 6.31 -7.33 23.18
CA LEU A 6 6.04 -5.91 23.45
C LEU A 6 4.58 -5.76 23.84
N ASP A 7 4.24 -4.77 24.63
CA ASP A 7 2.83 -4.43 24.81
C ASP A 7 2.24 -3.89 23.50
N PRO A 8 0.98 -4.21 23.16
CA PRO A 8 0.33 -3.62 22.01
C PRO A 8 0.20 -2.11 22.21
N PRO A 9 0.50 -1.29 21.18
CA PRO A 9 0.30 0.15 21.28
C PRO A 9 -1.20 0.47 21.42
N SER A 10 -1.53 1.48 22.22
CA SER A 10 -2.92 1.99 22.29
C SER A 10 -3.27 2.80 21.05
N ASP A 11 -4.56 2.84 20.70
CA ASP A 11 -5.05 3.63 19.57
C ASP A 11 -4.68 5.12 19.69
N GLU A 12 -4.73 5.67 20.90
CA GLU A 12 -4.31 7.05 21.19
C GLU A 12 -2.84 7.29 20.85
N THR A 13 -1.97 6.31 21.16
CA THR A 13 -0.54 6.37 20.85
C THR A 13 -0.32 6.35 19.34
N LEU A 14 -1.03 5.50 18.62
CA LEU A 14 -0.94 5.42 17.16
C LEU A 14 -1.43 6.70 16.48
N LEU A 15 -2.54 7.28 16.95
CA LEU A 15 -3.05 8.55 16.45
C LEU A 15 -2.07 9.70 16.71
N ALA A 16 -1.43 9.73 17.88
CA ALA A 16 -0.40 10.72 18.19
C ALA A 16 0.81 10.63 17.23
N LEU A 17 1.20 9.41 16.84
CA LEU A 17 2.30 9.18 15.88
C LEU A 17 1.96 9.64 14.45
N ILE A 18 0.71 9.50 14.02
CA ILE A 18 0.26 9.84 12.66
C ILE A 18 -0.14 11.32 12.55
N ARG A 19 -0.31 12.04 13.67
CA ARG A 19 -0.69 13.46 13.67
C ARG A 19 0.28 14.39 12.93
N PRO A 20 1.62 14.27 13.06
CA PRO A 20 2.55 15.16 12.36
C PRO A 20 2.44 15.01 10.83
N PRO A 21 2.37 16.12 10.07
CA PRO A 21 2.17 16.07 8.61
C PRO A 21 3.31 15.35 7.89
N LEU A 22 4.55 15.44 8.40
CA LEU A 22 5.70 14.74 7.84
C LEU A 22 5.53 13.21 7.89
N VAL A 23 4.97 12.68 8.98
CA VAL A 23 4.71 11.24 9.12
C VAL A 23 3.61 10.80 8.14
N ARG A 24 2.57 11.62 7.95
CA ARG A 24 1.52 11.35 6.95
C ARG A 24 2.08 11.29 5.52
N VAL A 25 2.94 12.26 5.16
CA VAL A 25 3.62 12.26 3.86
C VAL A 25 4.53 11.05 3.70
N TYR A 26 5.30 10.71 4.73
CA TYR A 26 6.15 9.52 4.72
C TYR A 26 5.34 8.25 4.50
N LEU A 27 4.26 8.04 5.26
CA LEU A 27 3.38 6.89 5.12
C LEU A 27 2.72 6.84 3.74
N PHE A 28 2.29 7.98 3.21
CA PHE A 28 1.73 8.06 1.86
C PHE A 28 2.75 7.59 0.81
N VAL A 29 3.98 8.13 0.84
CA VAL A 29 5.04 7.74 -0.09
C VAL A 29 5.39 6.27 0.08
N PHE A 30 5.49 5.78 1.32
CA PHE A 30 5.77 4.38 1.61
C PHE A 30 4.69 3.44 1.03
N CYS A 31 3.41 3.75 1.23
CA CYS A 31 2.30 3.00 0.66
C CYS A 31 2.30 3.06 -0.87
N PHE A 32 2.42 4.25 -1.46
CA PHE A 32 2.50 4.45 -2.91
C PHE A 32 3.61 3.60 -3.53
N LEU A 33 4.84 3.71 -3.04
CA LEU A 33 5.98 2.98 -3.58
C LEU A 33 5.81 1.47 -3.41
N SER A 34 5.33 1.01 -2.25
CA SER A 34 5.10 -0.41 -1.99
C SER A 34 4.03 -1.00 -2.90
N LEU A 35 2.93 -0.28 -3.13
CA LEU A 35 1.83 -0.70 -4.01
C LEU A 35 2.29 -0.79 -5.47
N PHE A 36 2.99 0.24 -5.98
CA PHE A 36 3.49 0.22 -7.36
C PHE A 36 4.62 -0.80 -7.55
N HIS A 37 5.50 -0.98 -6.56
CA HIS A 37 6.51 -2.03 -6.58
C HIS A 37 5.87 -3.43 -6.60
N GLY A 38 4.89 -3.67 -5.73
CA GLY A 38 4.13 -4.91 -5.68
C GLY A 38 3.39 -5.18 -6.99
N ALA A 39 2.66 -4.20 -7.52
CA ALA A 39 1.94 -4.31 -8.80
C ALA A 39 2.87 -4.63 -9.97
N HIS A 40 4.03 -3.98 -10.03
CA HIS A 40 5.05 -4.25 -11.03
C HIS A 40 5.55 -5.70 -10.94
N ARG A 41 5.95 -6.16 -9.75
CA ARG A 41 6.43 -7.54 -9.56
C ARG A 41 5.32 -8.58 -9.81
N PHE A 42 4.09 -8.28 -9.43
CA PHE A 42 2.96 -9.17 -9.61
C PHE A 42 2.60 -9.33 -11.09
N ARG A 43 2.67 -8.25 -11.88
CA ARG A 43 2.54 -8.30 -13.35
C ARG A 43 3.53 -9.31 -13.94
N PHE A 44 4.82 -9.22 -13.61
CA PHE A 44 5.82 -10.16 -14.15
C PHE A 44 5.62 -11.59 -13.64
N THR A 45 5.12 -11.76 -12.42
CA THR A 45 4.77 -13.09 -11.91
C THR A 45 3.64 -13.72 -12.73
N LEU A 46 2.61 -12.95 -13.10
CA LEU A 46 1.52 -13.43 -13.96
C LEU A 46 1.95 -13.63 -15.41
N TYR A 47 2.73 -12.68 -15.94
CA TYR A 47 3.14 -12.66 -17.34
C TYR A 47 4.22 -13.71 -17.63
N ASP A 48 5.29 -13.76 -16.83
CA ASP A 48 6.45 -14.65 -17.05
C ASP A 48 6.46 -15.86 -16.11
N GLY A 49 6.01 -15.73 -14.86
CA GLY A 49 5.94 -16.89 -13.95
C GLY A 49 4.85 -17.87 -14.35
N LEU A 50 3.63 -17.36 -14.55
CA LEU A 50 2.44 -18.15 -14.87
C LEU A 50 2.12 -18.18 -16.38
N GLN A 51 2.91 -17.48 -17.21
CA GLN A 51 2.80 -17.47 -18.67
C GLN A 51 1.42 -17.01 -19.21
N ILE A 52 0.66 -16.21 -18.45
CA ILE A 52 -0.69 -15.73 -18.83
C ILE A 52 -0.59 -14.46 -19.69
N LYS A 53 0.24 -14.52 -20.73
CA LYS A 53 0.61 -13.34 -21.55
C LYS A 53 -0.55 -12.81 -22.39
N HIS A 54 -1.49 -13.68 -22.75
CA HIS A 54 -2.67 -13.33 -23.55
C HIS A 54 -3.65 -12.40 -22.82
N LEU A 55 -3.56 -12.30 -21.48
CA LEU A 55 -4.37 -11.38 -20.67
C LEU A 55 -3.60 -10.11 -20.26
N ASN A 56 -2.52 -9.75 -20.96
CA ASN A 56 -1.63 -8.64 -20.57
C ASN A 56 -2.36 -7.32 -20.28
N GLU A 57 -3.36 -6.95 -21.09
CA GLU A 57 -4.14 -5.73 -20.86
C GLU A 57 -4.92 -5.81 -19.54
N LEU A 58 -5.64 -6.91 -19.30
CA LEU A 58 -6.37 -7.13 -18.05
C LEU A 58 -5.43 -7.14 -16.85
N ILE A 59 -4.28 -7.81 -16.95
CA ILE A 59 -3.25 -7.83 -15.91
C ILE A 59 -2.77 -6.41 -15.61
N ASN A 60 -2.51 -5.60 -16.62
CA ASN A 60 -2.07 -4.21 -16.42
C ASN A 60 -3.12 -3.37 -15.73
N VAL A 61 -4.38 -3.46 -16.18
CA VAL A 61 -5.49 -2.73 -15.56
C VAL A 61 -5.65 -3.12 -14.11
N LEU A 62 -5.62 -4.43 -13.79
CA LEU A 62 -5.77 -4.90 -12.41
C LEU A 62 -4.57 -4.52 -11.54
N CYS A 63 -3.34 -4.73 -12.00
CA CYS A 63 -2.13 -4.43 -11.23
C CYS A 63 -1.99 -2.93 -10.96
N TYR A 64 -1.96 -2.11 -12.02
CA TYR A 64 -1.72 -0.67 -11.86
C TYR A 64 -2.96 0.09 -11.44
N GLY A 65 -4.15 -0.32 -11.90
CA GLY A 65 -5.41 0.23 -11.41
C GLY A 65 -5.62 -0.06 -9.94
N GLY A 66 -5.33 -1.29 -9.48
CA GLY A 66 -5.34 -1.64 -8.06
C GLY A 66 -4.36 -0.82 -7.25
N ALA A 67 -3.13 -0.62 -7.74
CA ALA A 67 -2.13 0.23 -7.08
C ALA A 67 -2.59 1.70 -7.01
N LEU A 68 -3.23 2.21 -8.06
CA LEU A 68 -3.77 3.58 -8.09
C LEU A 68 -4.91 3.76 -7.08
N VAL A 69 -5.89 2.84 -7.08
CA VAL A 69 -7.00 2.84 -6.11
C VAL A 69 -6.46 2.76 -4.68
N GLY A 70 -5.50 1.88 -4.42
CA GLY A 70 -4.84 1.78 -3.12
C GLY A 70 -4.12 3.06 -2.71
N THR A 71 -3.45 3.72 -3.66
CA THR A 71 -2.75 5.00 -3.42
C THR A 71 -3.73 6.12 -3.08
N VAL A 72 -4.82 6.26 -3.84
CA VAL A 72 -5.87 7.26 -3.56
C VAL A 72 -6.52 6.99 -2.22
N THR A 73 -6.79 5.72 -1.90
CA THR A 73 -7.35 5.31 -0.60
C THR A 73 -6.40 5.67 0.54
N ALA A 74 -5.10 5.40 0.39
CA ALA A 74 -4.10 5.75 1.39
C ALA A 74 -4.03 7.27 1.62
N ALA A 75 -4.03 8.08 0.57
CA ALA A 75 -4.09 9.55 0.68
C ALA A 75 -5.36 10.01 1.40
N TYR A 76 -6.52 9.49 0.99
CA TYR A 76 -7.81 9.82 1.60
C TYR A 76 -7.82 9.52 3.11
N LEU A 77 -7.39 8.32 3.50
CA LEU A 77 -7.38 7.92 4.91
C LEU A 77 -6.40 8.76 5.72
N LEU A 78 -5.16 8.94 5.27
CA LEU A 78 -4.14 9.71 6.00
C LEU A 78 -4.53 11.18 6.22
N TRP A 79 -5.28 11.79 5.30
CA TRP A 79 -5.78 13.16 5.46
C TRP A 79 -7.12 13.27 6.20
N ARG A 80 -7.83 12.16 6.40
CA ARG A 80 -9.07 12.09 7.19
C ARG A 80 -8.81 11.79 8.68
N VAL A 81 -7.61 11.31 9.03
CA VAL A 81 -7.22 11.09 10.44
C VAL A 81 -7.21 12.42 11.20
N PRO A 82 -7.87 12.49 12.38
CA PRO A 82 -7.96 13.71 13.20
C PRO A 82 -6.61 14.22 13.74
#